data_AF-A0A957NA78-F1
#
_entry.id   AF-A0A957NA78-F1
#
_cell.length_a   1.000
_cell.length_b   1.000
_cell.length_c   1.000
_cell.angle_alpha   90.00
_cell.angle_beta   90.00
_cell.angle_gamma   90.00
#
_symmetry.space_group_name_H-M   'P 1'
#
loop_
_entity.id
_entity.type
_entity.pdbx_description
1 polymer ?
#
loop_
_entity_poly.entity_id
_entity_poly.type
_entity_poly.pdbx_seq_one_letter_code
_entity_poly.pdbx_strand_id
1 'polypeptide(L)'
;MDQLHAYLVWCEQRIANLIIAEGLHVGLLGVTQGPLTLTFRLRLLRPSPAALRKLLGLGPALSQALGVRGVRVTAQPGYVALELPSPTPRTPGAGLLARHTRGLRLCVGVDAQRRPVHVDLRQHGALFWIGPSRRGKTQSMKSSLYALARANGPRLRFVVLCHARKEADWAAFAPAAGCLGIVTAPVEQERVLVWAAGDLLQTAPPYAVAIICDDLLNLLGGAELAAPLAELASMGAGLGVHLLAGTQEAGSKR
;
A
#
# COMPACT_ATOMS: atom_id res chain seq x y z
N MET A 1 -24.83 8.79 22.81
CA MET A 1 -24.27 9.37 21.55
C MET A 1 -22.91 8.77 21.31
N ASP A 2 -22.64 8.34 20.07
CA ASP A 2 -21.37 7.69 19.68
C ASP A 2 -20.19 8.68 19.84
N GLN A 3 -19.10 8.26 20.50
CA GLN A 3 -17.94 9.14 20.81
C GLN A 3 -17.35 9.76 19.54
N LEU A 4 -17.40 9.04 18.42
CA LEU A 4 -16.95 9.54 17.12
C LEU A 4 -17.83 10.68 16.60
N HIS A 5 -19.14 10.61 16.80
CA HIS A 5 -20.06 11.65 16.33
C HIS A 5 -19.81 12.96 17.07
N ALA A 6 -19.63 12.91 18.40
CA ALA A 6 -19.26 14.08 19.19
C ALA A 6 -17.93 14.69 18.73
N TYR A 7 -16.93 13.85 18.42
CA TYR A 7 -15.64 14.30 17.89
C TYR A 7 -15.79 14.98 16.51
N LEU A 8 -16.61 14.43 15.62
CA LEU A 8 -16.87 15.02 14.30
C LEU A 8 -17.51 16.40 14.39
N VAL A 9 -18.53 16.55 15.24
CA VAL A 9 -19.19 17.84 15.49
C VAL A 9 -18.21 18.86 16.06
N TRP A 10 -17.38 18.44 17.01
CA TRP A 10 -16.35 19.30 17.58
C TRP A 10 -15.32 19.76 16.53
N CYS A 11 -14.85 18.83 15.68
CA CYS A 11 -13.95 19.16 14.57
C CYS A 11 -14.59 20.13 13.59
N GLU A 12 -15.84 19.88 13.20
CA GLU A 12 -16.59 20.72 12.27
C GLU A 12 -16.69 22.16 12.77
N GLN A 13 -17.07 22.35 14.03
CA GLN A 13 -17.17 23.68 14.66
C GLN A 13 -15.81 24.40 14.67
N ARG A 14 -14.73 23.71 15.05
CA ARG A 14 -13.37 24.28 15.07
C ARG A 14 -12.89 24.66 13.69
N ILE A 15 -13.10 23.80 12.69
CA ILE A 15 -12.76 24.06 11.29
C ILE A 15 -13.55 25.27 10.77
N ALA A 16 -14.86 25.30 10.99
CA ALA A 16 -15.72 26.39 10.56
C ALA A 16 -15.30 27.73 11.17
N ASN A 17 -15.10 27.79 12.49
CA ASN A 17 -14.70 29.01 13.18
C ASN A 17 -13.38 29.57 12.63
N LEU A 18 -12.39 28.70 12.41
CA LEU A 18 -11.09 29.13 11.88
C LEU A 18 -11.19 29.62 10.43
N ILE A 19 -11.92 28.91 9.57
CA ILE A 19 -12.09 29.30 8.17
C ILE A 19 -12.86 30.62 8.05
N ILE A 20 -13.89 30.83 8.89
CA ILE A 20 -14.67 32.08 8.94
C ILE A 20 -13.79 33.24 9.43
N ALA A 21 -12.98 33.03 10.47
CA ALA A 21 -12.03 34.02 10.97
C ALA A 21 -11.01 34.45 9.90
N GLU A 22 -10.66 33.53 9.00
CA GLU A 22 -9.81 33.78 7.85
C GLU A 22 -10.54 34.44 6.66
N GLY A 23 -11.81 34.82 6.82
CA GLY A 23 -12.59 35.50 5.77
C GLY A 23 -12.91 34.62 4.56
N LEU A 24 -12.86 33.30 4.72
CA LEU A 24 -13.16 32.34 3.67
C LEU A 24 -14.62 31.87 3.77
N HIS A 25 -15.34 31.95 2.65
CA HIS A 25 -16.71 31.44 2.54
C HIS A 25 -16.69 30.03 1.96
N VAL A 26 -16.89 29.03 2.82
CA VAL A 26 -16.95 27.61 2.44
C VAL A 26 -18.28 26.99 2.83
N GLY A 27 -18.74 26.02 2.05
CA GLY A 27 -19.78 25.08 2.44
C GLY A 27 -19.19 23.69 2.69
N LEU A 28 -19.65 23.00 3.73
CA LEU A 28 -19.34 21.60 3.98
C LEU A 28 -20.22 20.71 3.09
N LEU A 29 -19.61 19.92 2.22
CA LEU A 29 -20.28 18.94 1.37
C LEU A 29 -20.47 17.58 2.07
N GLY A 30 -19.98 17.46 3.30
CA GLY A 30 -20.05 16.25 4.12
C GLY A 30 -18.68 15.72 4.52
N VAL A 31 -18.73 14.73 5.40
CA VAL A 31 -17.55 14.13 6.03
C VAL A 31 -17.50 12.64 5.73
N THR A 32 -16.32 12.13 5.40
CA THR A 32 -16.08 10.69 5.23
C THR A 32 -15.10 10.21 6.27
N GLN A 33 -15.48 9.21 7.06
CA GLN A 33 -14.55 8.51 7.93
C GLN A 33 -13.80 7.45 7.12
N GLY A 34 -12.59 7.73 6.66
CA GLY A 34 -11.70 6.73 6.09
C GLY A 34 -11.16 5.75 7.13
N PRO A 35 -10.34 4.77 6.71
CA PRO A 35 -9.72 3.81 7.64
C PRO A 35 -8.77 4.50 8.63
N LEU A 36 -7.97 5.46 8.15
CA LEU A 36 -6.94 6.13 8.94
C LEU A 36 -7.21 7.62 9.16
N THR A 37 -8.11 8.21 8.37
CA THR A 37 -8.35 9.66 8.33
C THR A 37 -9.83 9.99 8.38
N LEU A 38 -10.16 11.21 8.79
CA LEU A 38 -11.44 11.85 8.55
C LEU A 38 -11.24 12.87 7.44
N THR A 39 -12.09 12.85 6.41
CA THR A 39 -12.03 13.77 5.28
C THR A 39 -13.25 14.68 5.29
N PHE A 40 -13.04 15.96 5.58
CA PHE A 40 -14.03 17.01 5.43
C PHE A 40 -13.94 17.56 4.01
N ARG A 41 -15.04 17.51 3.25
CA ARG A 41 -15.08 18.00 1.87
C ARG A 41 -15.67 19.39 1.86
N LEU A 42 -14.87 20.37 1.52
CA LEU A 42 -15.29 21.77 1.48
C LEU A 42 -15.45 22.26 0.05
N ARG A 43 -16.41 23.16 -0.17
CA ARG A 43 -16.56 23.90 -1.42
C ARG A 43 -16.44 25.38 -1.14
N LEU A 44 -15.55 26.08 -1.85
CA LEU A 44 -15.54 27.53 -1.85
C LEU A 44 -16.83 28.04 -2.48
N LEU A 45 -17.59 28.84 -1.74
CA LEU A 45 -18.83 29.46 -2.23
C LEU A 45 -18.53 30.65 -3.14
N ARG A 46 -17.37 31.28 -2.95
CA ARG A 46 -16.83 32.36 -3.79
C ARG A 46 -15.42 31.97 -4.25
N PRO A 47 -15.31 31.10 -5.28
CA PRO A 47 -14.01 30.60 -5.72
C PRO A 47 -13.17 31.71 -6.33
N SER A 48 -11.94 31.86 -5.84
CA SER A 48 -10.92 32.72 -6.43
C SER A 48 -9.53 32.10 -6.22
N PRO A 49 -8.52 32.43 -7.05
CA PRO A 49 -7.16 31.93 -6.84
C PRO A 49 -6.61 32.28 -5.46
N ALA A 50 -6.92 33.47 -4.94
CA ALA A 50 -6.53 33.89 -3.60
C ALA A 50 -7.22 33.06 -2.50
N ALA A 51 -8.53 32.85 -2.60
CA ALA A 51 -9.27 32.06 -1.61
C ALA A 51 -8.82 30.59 -1.59
N LEU A 52 -8.56 30.02 -2.77
CA LEU A 52 -8.05 28.64 -2.87
C LEU A 52 -6.66 28.51 -2.27
N ARG A 53 -5.72 29.40 -2.63
CA ARG A 53 -4.36 29.38 -2.04
C ARG A 53 -4.40 29.55 -0.53
N LYS A 54 -5.24 30.46 -0.03
CA LYS A 54 -5.42 30.68 1.40
C LYS A 54 -5.92 29.42 2.09
N LEU A 55 -6.99 28.81 1.59
CA LEU A 55 -7.56 27.58 2.15
C LEU A 55 -6.53 26.43 2.16
N LEU A 56 -5.81 26.22 1.05
CA LEU A 56 -4.75 25.20 0.96
C LEU A 56 -3.61 25.43 1.96
N GLY A 57 -3.35 26.68 2.33
CA GLY A 57 -2.34 27.06 3.32
C GLY A 57 -2.75 26.87 4.79
N LEU A 58 -4.03 26.59 5.09
CA LEU A 58 -4.53 26.52 6.47
C LEU A 58 -4.16 25.24 7.23
N GLY A 59 -3.48 24.27 6.60
CA GLY A 59 -3.12 22.98 7.21
C GLY A 59 -2.48 23.11 8.61
N PRO A 60 -1.40 23.89 8.79
CA PRO A 60 -0.76 24.07 10.10
C PRO A 60 -1.68 24.68 11.16
N ALA A 61 -2.43 25.74 10.81
CA ALA A 61 -3.35 26.41 11.73
C ALA A 61 -4.50 25.49 12.16
N LEU A 62 -5.05 24.70 11.23
CA LEU A 62 -6.05 23.67 11.52
C LEU A 62 -5.49 22.57 12.41
N SER A 63 -4.24 22.15 12.17
CA SER A 63 -3.56 21.15 13.01
C SER A 63 -3.45 21.61 14.46
N GLN A 64 -3.06 22.87 14.67
CA GLN A 64 -2.98 23.47 16.00
C GLN A 64 -4.36 23.62 16.65
N ALA A 65 -5.35 24.13 15.91
CA ALA A 65 -6.70 24.35 16.43
C ALA A 65 -7.41 23.04 16.82
N LEU A 66 -7.09 21.94 16.14
CA LEU A 66 -7.65 20.60 16.37
C LEU A 66 -6.80 19.72 17.29
N GLY A 67 -5.58 20.14 17.64
CA GLY A 67 -4.67 19.35 18.48
C GLY A 67 -4.25 18.01 17.85
N VAL A 68 -4.14 17.94 16.52
CA VAL A 68 -3.76 16.73 15.78
C VAL A 68 -2.34 16.86 15.20
N ARG A 69 -1.72 15.73 14.83
CA ARG A 69 -0.35 15.70 14.29
C ARG A 69 -0.18 16.43 12.95
N GLY A 70 -1.25 16.57 12.18
CA GLY A 70 -1.23 17.22 10.88
C GLY A 70 -2.61 17.26 10.27
N VAL A 71 -2.88 18.29 9.47
CA VAL A 71 -4.06 18.38 8.59
C VAL A 71 -3.57 18.59 7.18
N ARG A 72 -3.91 17.66 6.29
CA ARG A 72 -3.58 17.74 4.88
C ARG A 72 -4.73 18.41 4.14
N VAL A 73 -4.43 19.55 3.50
CA VAL A 73 -5.38 20.27 2.65
C VAL A 73 -5.02 20.04 1.19
N THR A 74 -5.93 19.48 0.40
CA THR A 74 -5.68 19.24 -1.04
C THR A 74 -6.86 19.65 -1.89
N ALA A 75 -6.57 20.23 -3.05
CA ALA A 75 -7.59 20.48 -4.07
C ALA A 75 -7.95 19.16 -4.76
N GLN A 76 -9.25 18.92 -4.94
CA GLN A 76 -9.83 17.80 -5.67
C GLN A 76 -10.77 18.35 -6.75
N PRO A 77 -11.13 17.56 -7.78
CA PRO A 77 -12.15 17.96 -8.73
C PRO A 77 -13.48 18.29 -7.99
N GLY A 78 -13.86 19.57 -7.99
CA GLY A 78 -15.11 20.07 -7.41
C GLY A 78 -15.11 20.37 -5.90
N TYR A 79 -14.05 20.09 -5.15
CA TYR A 79 -13.97 20.37 -3.71
C TYR A 79 -12.53 20.46 -3.19
N VAL A 80 -12.35 20.92 -1.96
CA VAL A 80 -11.10 20.88 -1.22
C VAL A 80 -11.24 19.86 -0.09
N ALA A 81 -10.33 18.88 -0.05
CA ALA A 81 -10.29 17.85 0.96
C ALA A 81 -9.42 18.30 2.14
N LEU A 82 -10.00 18.28 3.34
CA LEU A 82 -9.32 18.42 4.61
C LEU A 82 -9.22 17.05 5.28
N GLU A 83 -8.04 16.46 5.28
CA GLU A 83 -7.75 15.15 5.86
C GLU A 83 -7.01 15.31 7.19
N LEU A 84 -7.60 14.83 8.29
CA LEU A 84 -6.95 14.72 9.59
C LEU A 84 -6.94 13.25 10.07
N PRO A 85 -6.06 12.87 11.01
CA PRO A 85 -6.05 11.53 11.60
C PRO A 85 -7.40 11.17 12.23
N SER A 86 -7.84 9.93 12.01
CA SER A 86 -8.99 9.37 12.73
C SER A 86 -8.62 9.12 14.20
N PRO A 87 -9.49 9.44 15.18
CA PRO A 87 -9.28 9.05 16.58
C PRO A 87 -9.42 7.54 16.78
N THR A 88 -9.99 6.83 15.80
CA THR A 88 -10.19 5.37 15.81
C THR A 88 -9.64 4.78 14.51
N PRO A 89 -8.31 4.80 14.31
CA PRO A 89 -7.70 4.28 13.09
C PRO A 89 -7.93 2.76 13.00
N ARG A 90 -8.40 2.30 11.84
CA ARG A 90 -8.65 0.89 11.55
C ARG A 90 -7.98 0.50 10.25
N THR A 91 -6.89 -0.26 10.34
CA THR A 91 -6.24 -0.81 9.17
C THR A 91 -7.15 -1.84 8.49
N PRO A 92 -7.36 -1.76 7.16
CA PRO A 92 -8.08 -2.78 6.41
C PRO A 92 -7.48 -4.18 6.64
N GLY A 93 -8.31 -5.15 7.00
CA GLY A 93 -7.88 -6.54 7.13
C GLY A 93 -7.66 -7.23 5.78
N ALA A 94 -6.80 -8.25 5.76
CA ALA A 94 -6.49 -9.02 4.54
C ALA A 94 -7.73 -9.61 3.85
N GLY A 95 -8.75 -10.02 4.63
CA GLY A 95 -10.02 -10.51 4.09
C GLY A 95 -10.79 -9.47 3.27
N LEU A 96 -10.73 -8.18 3.65
CA LEU A 96 -11.34 -7.11 2.85
C LEU A 96 -10.59 -6.95 1.52
N LEU A 97 -9.25 -6.88 1.58
CA LEU A 97 -8.42 -6.73 0.38
C LEU A 97 -8.65 -7.90 -0.60
N ALA A 98 -8.67 -9.13 -0.08
CA ALA A 98 -8.92 -10.32 -0.88
C ALA A 98 -10.32 -10.36 -1.51
N ARG A 99 -11.33 -9.69 -0.94
CA ARG A 99 -12.65 -9.55 -1.57
C ARG A 99 -12.64 -8.60 -2.77
N HIS A 100 -11.73 -7.63 -2.80
CA HIS A 100 -11.57 -6.69 -3.90
C HIS A 100 -10.56 -7.14 -4.95
N THR A 101 -9.60 -8.00 -4.60
CA THR A 101 -8.68 -8.61 -5.57
C THR A 101 -9.42 -9.49 -6.59
N ARG A 102 -9.02 -9.40 -7.86
CA ARG A 102 -9.57 -10.18 -8.99
C ARG A 102 -8.44 -10.66 -9.88
N GLY A 103 -8.17 -11.96 -9.89
CA GLY A 103 -7.02 -12.52 -10.61
C GLY A 103 -5.71 -11.85 -10.17
N LEU A 104 -4.95 -11.32 -11.13
CA LEU A 104 -3.71 -10.57 -10.91
C LEU A 104 -3.92 -9.07 -10.65
N ARG A 105 -5.18 -8.58 -10.65
CA ARG A 105 -5.53 -7.23 -10.21
C ARG A 105 -5.64 -7.20 -8.69
N LEU A 106 -4.50 -6.99 -8.04
CA LEU A 106 -4.30 -6.96 -6.60
C LEU A 106 -4.90 -5.70 -5.97
N CYS A 107 -5.76 -5.86 -4.95
CA CYS A 107 -6.13 -4.77 -4.06
C CYS A 107 -5.06 -4.61 -2.96
N VAL A 108 -4.32 -3.51 -2.96
CA VAL A 108 -3.22 -3.24 -2.00
C VAL A 108 -3.68 -2.48 -0.76
N GLY A 109 -4.86 -1.85 -0.82
CA GLY A 109 -5.39 -1.04 0.26
C GLY A 109 -6.75 -0.45 -0.09
N VAL A 110 -7.21 0.47 0.75
CA VAL A 110 -8.35 1.35 0.43
C VAL A 110 -7.93 2.80 0.70
N ASP A 111 -8.46 3.73 -0.09
CA ASP A 111 -8.15 5.15 0.07
C ASP A 111 -8.91 5.80 1.24
N ALA A 112 -8.68 7.10 1.47
CA ALA A 112 -9.38 7.88 2.50
C ALA A 112 -10.91 7.89 2.31
N GLN A 113 -11.39 7.65 1.09
CA GLN A 113 -12.80 7.57 0.73
C GLN A 113 -13.34 6.13 0.75
N ARG A 114 -12.59 5.17 1.32
CA ARG A 114 -12.91 3.73 1.41
C ARG A 114 -13.00 3.02 0.06
N ARG A 115 -12.47 3.60 -1.02
CA ARG A 115 -12.44 2.95 -2.33
C ARG A 115 -11.23 2.03 -2.41
N PRO A 116 -11.39 0.81 -2.94
CA PRO A 116 -10.27 -0.12 -3.09
C PRO A 116 -9.23 0.44 -4.06
N VAL A 117 -7.95 0.30 -3.70
CA VAL A 117 -6.81 0.71 -4.51
C VAL A 117 -6.18 -0.53 -5.12
N HIS A 118 -6.03 -0.52 -6.44
CA HIS A 118 -5.58 -1.68 -7.20
C HIS A 118 -4.25 -1.47 -7.90
N VAL A 119 -3.49 -2.57 -8.02
CA VAL A 119 -2.32 -2.71 -8.89
C VAL A 119 -2.57 -3.94 -9.76
N ASP A 120 -2.38 -3.84 -11.08
CA ASP A 120 -2.43 -5.00 -11.98
C ASP A 120 -1.02 -5.52 -12.22
N LEU A 121 -0.72 -6.75 -11.78
CA LEU A 121 0.62 -7.32 -11.91
C LEU A 121 1.01 -7.62 -13.36
N ARG A 122 0.05 -7.67 -14.29
CA ARG A 122 0.33 -7.78 -15.73
C ARG A 122 0.85 -6.47 -16.32
N GLN A 123 0.47 -5.34 -15.71
CA GLN A 123 0.98 -4.01 -16.08
C GLN A 123 2.24 -3.67 -15.29
N HIS A 124 2.29 -4.09 -14.02
CA HIS A 124 3.39 -3.84 -13.10
C HIS A 124 4.01 -5.17 -12.69
N GLY A 125 4.98 -5.65 -13.48
CA GLY A 125 5.67 -6.92 -13.27
C GLY A 125 6.38 -7.04 -11.93
N ALA A 126 6.74 -5.92 -11.32
CA ALA A 126 7.36 -5.85 -10.02
C ALA A 126 6.64 -4.83 -9.11
N LEU A 127 6.46 -5.20 -7.85
CA LEU A 127 5.87 -4.36 -6.81
C LEU A 127 6.77 -4.34 -5.57
N PHE A 128 7.10 -3.12 -5.11
CA PHE A 128 8.02 -2.90 -4.01
C PHE A 128 7.36 -2.24 -2.81
N TRP A 129 7.57 -2.80 -1.62
CA TRP A 129 7.25 -2.20 -0.33
C TRP A 129 8.51 -1.59 0.25
N ILE A 130 8.55 -0.26 0.31
CA ILE A 130 9.72 0.49 0.78
C ILE A 130 9.34 1.28 2.04
N GLY A 131 10.19 1.22 3.06
CA GLY A 131 10.02 2.01 4.27
C GLY A 131 10.72 1.39 5.48
N PRO A 132 10.76 2.06 6.65
CA PRO A 132 11.54 1.58 7.78
C PRO A 132 11.03 0.25 8.37
N SER A 133 11.86 -0.37 9.22
CA SER A 133 11.48 -1.55 9.99
C SER A 133 10.24 -1.31 10.87
N ARG A 134 9.44 -2.37 11.07
CA ARG A 134 8.18 -2.36 11.86
C ARG A 134 7.10 -1.38 11.37
N ARG A 135 7.12 -0.98 10.09
CA ARG A 135 6.07 -0.15 9.45
C ARG A 135 5.01 -0.92 8.65
N GLY A 136 4.96 -2.24 8.78
CA GLY A 136 3.92 -3.06 8.15
C GLY A 136 4.22 -3.56 6.73
N LYS A 137 5.46 -3.40 6.22
CA LYS A 137 5.88 -3.92 4.90
C LYS A 137 5.60 -5.41 4.74
N THR A 138 6.19 -6.24 5.60
CA THR A 138 6.00 -7.69 5.60
C THR A 138 4.52 -8.07 5.76
N GLN A 139 3.76 -7.35 6.60
CA GLN A 139 2.33 -7.61 6.77
C GLN A 139 1.52 -7.26 5.50
N SER A 140 1.89 -6.18 4.79
CA SER A 140 1.26 -5.80 3.52
C SER A 140 1.63 -6.75 2.38
N MET A 141 2.85 -7.27 2.36
CA MET A 141 3.25 -8.34 1.43
C MET A 141 2.48 -9.63 1.71
N LYS A 142 2.40 -10.06 2.98
CA LYS A 142 1.61 -11.24 3.39
C LYS A 142 0.14 -11.09 3.01
N SER A 143 -0.48 -9.94 3.28
CA SER A 143 -1.88 -9.70 2.92
C SER A 143 -2.09 -9.69 1.40
N SER A 144 -1.10 -9.21 0.64
CA SER A 144 -1.12 -9.22 -0.82
C SER A 144 -0.99 -10.63 -1.38
N LEU A 145 -0.03 -11.42 -0.88
CA LEU A 145 0.13 -12.82 -1.26
C LEU A 145 -1.12 -13.64 -0.92
N TYR A 146 -1.69 -13.45 0.28
CA TYR A 146 -2.95 -14.06 0.67
C TYR A 146 -4.08 -13.70 -0.31
N ALA A 147 -4.22 -12.42 -0.66
CA ALA A 147 -5.25 -11.95 -1.57
C ALA A 147 -5.08 -12.53 -3.00
N LEU A 148 -3.84 -12.61 -3.49
CA LEU A 148 -3.52 -13.22 -4.79
C LEU A 148 -3.80 -14.72 -4.77
N ALA A 149 -3.32 -15.46 -3.77
CA ALA A 149 -3.52 -16.89 -3.63
C ALA A 149 -5.02 -17.22 -3.56
N ARG A 150 -5.80 -16.44 -2.79
CA ARG A 150 -7.24 -16.61 -2.69
C ARG A 150 -7.97 -16.31 -4.02
N ALA A 151 -7.52 -15.32 -4.78
CA ALA A 151 -8.19 -14.93 -6.03
C ALA A 151 -7.86 -15.83 -7.23
N ASN A 152 -6.71 -16.52 -7.21
CA ASN A 152 -6.23 -17.32 -8.33
C ASN A 152 -6.26 -18.84 -8.05
N GLY A 153 -6.30 -19.24 -6.78
CA GLY A 153 -6.28 -20.65 -6.37
C GLY A 153 -5.13 -21.42 -7.04
N PRO A 154 -5.40 -22.53 -7.74
CA PRO A 154 -4.35 -23.32 -8.39
C PRO A 154 -3.70 -22.63 -9.61
N ARG A 155 -4.18 -21.46 -10.04
CA ARG A 155 -3.56 -20.68 -11.13
C ARG A 155 -2.44 -19.75 -10.67
N LEU A 156 -2.12 -19.76 -9.38
CA LEU A 156 -0.96 -19.08 -8.82
C LEU A 156 -0.03 -20.10 -8.16
N ARG A 157 1.25 -19.99 -8.47
CA ARG A 157 2.34 -20.55 -7.68
C ARG A 157 3.13 -19.42 -7.06
N PHE A 158 3.80 -19.66 -5.95
CA PHE A 158 4.63 -18.66 -5.32
C PHE A 158 5.78 -19.28 -4.54
N VAL A 159 6.88 -18.55 -4.43
CA VAL A 159 8.03 -18.90 -3.59
C VAL A 159 8.39 -17.68 -2.75
N VAL A 160 8.74 -17.92 -1.49
CA VAL A 160 9.17 -16.85 -0.58
C VAL A 160 10.66 -16.98 -0.32
N LEU A 161 11.40 -15.93 -0.64
CA LEU A 161 12.81 -15.75 -0.33
C LEU A 161 12.91 -14.82 0.87
N CYS A 162 13.45 -15.31 1.98
CA CYS A 162 13.61 -14.50 3.19
C CYS A 162 14.83 -14.97 3.99
N HIS A 163 15.44 -14.09 4.78
CA HIS A 163 16.48 -14.52 5.72
C HIS A 163 15.94 -15.55 6.75
N ALA A 164 16.75 -16.52 7.19
CA ALA A 164 16.33 -17.59 8.12
C ALA A 164 15.59 -17.09 9.38
N ARG A 165 16.02 -15.96 9.95
CA ARG A 165 15.35 -15.31 11.10
C ARG A 165 13.90 -14.86 10.84
N LYS A 166 13.46 -14.81 9.57
CA LYS A 166 12.12 -14.46 9.12
C LYS A 166 11.32 -15.68 8.62
N GLU A 167 11.85 -16.89 8.72
CA GLU A 167 11.13 -18.08 8.26
C GLU A 167 9.79 -18.26 8.99
N ALA A 168 9.80 -18.10 10.32
CA ALA A 168 8.61 -18.19 11.16
C ALA A 168 7.52 -17.18 10.77
N ASP A 169 7.91 -16.03 10.21
CA ASP A 169 6.97 -15.03 9.70
C ASP A 169 6.15 -15.61 8.53
N TRP A 170 6.75 -16.45 7.69
CA TRP A 170 6.16 -16.96 6.47
C TRP A 170 5.63 -18.40 6.57
N ALA A 171 5.88 -19.09 7.69
CA ALA A 171 5.47 -20.48 7.91
C ALA A 171 3.99 -20.77 7.61
N ALA A 172 3.09 -19.81 7.87
CA ALA A 172 1.66 -19.95 7.57
C ALA A 172 1.33 -20.14 6.08
N PHE A 173 2.25 -19.77 5.17
CA PHE A 173 2.09 -19.93 3.73
C PHE A 173 2.64 -21.28 3.22
N ALA A 174 3.52 -21.94 3.97
CA ALA A 174 4.12 -23.21 3.58
C ALA A 174 3.11 -24.31 3.21
N PRO A 175 1.99 -24.54 3.95
CA PRO A 175 1.04 -25.59 3.62
C PRO A 175 0.09 -25.24 2.46
N ALA A 176 0.16 -24.02 1.91
CA ALA A 176 -0.72 -23.63 0.81
C ALA A 176 -0.35 -24.39 -0.48
N ALA A 177 -1.36 -24.91 -1.20
CA ALA A 177 -1.14 -25.70 -2.42
C ALA A 177 -0.35 -24.97 -3.54
N GLY A 178 -0.35 -23.63 -3.53
CA GLY A 178 0.42 -22.81 -4.46
C GLY A 178 1.86 -22.55 -4.03
N CYS A 179 2.26 -22.92 -2.81
CA CYS A 179 3.59 -22.65 -2.28
C CYS A 179 4.61 -23.64 -2.89
N LEU A 180 5.63 -23.11 -3.55
CA LEU A 180 6.78 -23.85 -4.06
C LEU A 180 7.86 -24.01 -2.98
N GLY A 181 7.86 -23.15 -1.97
CA GLY A 181 8.81 -23.20 -0.86
C GLY A 181 8.97 -21.87 -0.12
N ILE A 182 9.47 -21.97 1.11
CA ILE A 182 10.00 -20.84 1.89
C ILE A 182 11.51 -21.07 1.97
N VAL A 183 12.28 -20.24 1.27
CA VAL A 183 13.71 -20.46 0.99
C VAL A 183 14.55 -19.46 1.77
N THR A 184 15.41 -20.00 2.64
CA THR A 184 16.19 -19.20 3.59
C THR A 184 17.69 -19.23 3.36
N ALA A 185 18.20 -20.27 2.69
CA ALA A 185 19.61 -20.41 2.37
C ALA A 185 19.99 -19.54 1.15
N PRO A 186 21.04 -18.70 1.22
CA PRO A 186 21.39 -17.80 0.11
C PRO A 186 21.67 -18.50 -1.23
N VAL A 187 22.38 -19.62 -1.19
CA VAL A 187 22.66 -20.43 -2.39
C VAL A 187 21.37 -20.97 -3.03
N GLU A 188 20.38 -21.36 -2.21
CA GLU A 188 19.08 -21.80 -2.73
C GLU A 188 18.26 -20.64 -3.28
N GLN A 189 18.32 -19.46 -2.65
CA GLN A 189 17.67 -18.24 -3.14
C GLN A 189 18.21 -17.84 -4.52
N GLU A 190 19.53 -17.94 -4.72
CA GLU A 190 20.17 -17.72 -6.01
C GLU A 190 19.67 -18.73 -7.05
N ARG A 191 19.70 -20.03 -6.72
CA ARG A 191 19.19 -21.09 -7.61
C ARG A 191 17.75 -20.88 -8.02
N VAL A 192 16.88 -20.46 -7.09
CA VAL A 192 15.47 -20.15 -7.38
C VAL A 192 15.37 -18.97 -8.34
N LEU A 193 16.13 -17.91 -8.13
CA LEU A 193 16.08 -16.73 -9.01
C LEU A 193 16.67 -17.01 -10.40
N VAL A 194 17.74 -17.80 -10.50
CA VAL A 194 18.29 -18.26 -11.78
C VAL A 194 17.28 -19.12 -12.54
N TRP A 195 16.64 -20.08 -11.87
CA TRP A 195 15.56 -20.88 -12.46
C TRP A 195 14.39 -19.99 -12.92
N ALA A 196 13.98 -19.04 -12.07
CA ALA A 196 12.87 -18.16 -12.37
C ALA A 196 13.16 -17.22 -13.55
N ALA A 197 14.39 -16.74 -13.70
CA ALA A 197 14.84 -15.87 -14.79
C ALA A 197 15.23 -16.64 -16.07
N GLY A 198 15.47 -17.95 -15.98
CA GLY A 198 15.83 -18.83 -17.10
C GLY A 198 14.66 -19.71 -17.52
N ASP A 199 14.71 -20.97 -17.11
CA ASP A 199 13.77 -22.04 -17.50
C ASP A 199 12.30 -21.64 -17.35
N LEU A 200 11.94 -20.96 -16.26
CA LEU A 200 10.55 -20.58 -16.01
C LEU A 200 10.03 -19.56 -17.05
N LEU A 201 10.85 -18.58 -17.43
CA LEU A 201 10.48 -17.61 -18.46
C LEU A 201 10.36 -18.27 -19.84
N GLN A 202 11.21 -19.26 -20.14
CA GLN A 202 11.18 -19.99 -21.41
C GLN A 202 9.98 -20.93 -21.53
N THR A 203 9.60 -21.59 -20.44
CA THR A 203 8.51 -22.59 -20.44
C THR A 203 7.11 -21.98 -20.44
N ALA A 204 6.96 -20.71 -20.01
CA ALA A 204 5.70 -19.96 -20.00
C ALA A 204 4.51 -20.79 -19.46
N PRO A 205 4.55 -21.21 -18.18
CA PRO A 205 3.56 -22.12 -17.64
C PRO A 205 2.13 -21.55 -17.68
N PRO A 206 1.09 -22.41 -17.66
CA PRO A 206 -0.31 -21.98 -17.70
C PRO A 206 -0.80 -21.36 -16.38
N TYR A 207 0.11 -21.01 -15.47
CA TYR A 207 -0.16 -20.40 -14.17
C TYR A 207 0.81 -19.24 -13.95
N ALA A 208 0.38 -18.25 -13.17
CA ALA A 208 1.26 -17.18 -12.75
C ALA A 208 2.19 -17.65 -11.62
N VAL A 209 3.40 -17.10 -11.56
CA VAL A 209 4.36 -17.33 -10.48
C VAL A 209 4.67 -16.01 -9.78
N ALA A 210 4.49 -15.94 -8.46
CA ALA A 210 4.93 -14.81 -7.66
C ALA A 210 6.23 -15.15 -6.92
N ILE A 211 7.27 -14.35 -7.11
CA ILE A 211 8.52 -14.42 -6.36
C ILE A 211 8.47 -13.35 -5.26
N ILE A 212 8.46 -13.78 -4.00
CA ILE A 212 8.39 -12.87 -2.85
C ILE A 212 9.78 -12.73 -2.27
N CYS A 213 10.30 -11.50 -2.17
CA CYS A 213 11.58 -11.19 -1.56
C CYS A 213 11.37 -10.35 -0.29
N ASP A 214 11.41 -10.96 0.90
CA ASP A 214 11.32 -10.21 2.16
C ASP A 214 12.71 -9.82 2.65
N ASP A 215 12.95 -8.49 2.68
CA ASP A 215 14.23 -7.86 3.02
C ASP A 215 15.27 -7.94 1.91
N LEU A 216 14.94 -7.35 0.76
CA LEU A 216 15.76 -7.42 -0.44
C LEU A 216 17.23 -7.02 -0.21
N LEU A 217 17.49 -6.01 0.63
CA LEU A 217 18.86 -5.60 0.96
C LEU A 217 19.65 -6.71 1.67
N ASN A 218 19.01 -7.43 2.58
CA ASN A 218 19.64 -8.57 3.26
C ASN A 218 19.87 -9.74 2.29
N LEU A 219 18.91 -10.01 1.40
CA LEU A 219 19.06 -11.05 0.38
C LEU A 219 20.23 -10.74 -0.58
N LEU A 220 20.33 -9.50 -1.05
CA LEU A 220 21.43 -9.03 -1.92
C LEU A 220 22.80 -9.06 -1.21
N GLY A 221 22.83 -8.95 0.11
CA GLY A 221 24.07 -9.07 0.89
C GLY A 221 24.56 -10.52 1.04
N GLY A 222 23.72 -11.51 0.75
CA GLY A 222 24.01 -12.93 0.97
C GLY A 222 24.27 -13.76 -0.30
N ALA A 223 23.87 -13.28 -1.48
CA ALA A 223 24.00 -14.01 -2.74
C ALA A 223 23.99 -13.08 -3.97
N GLU A 224 24.44 -13.59 -5.12
CA GLU A 224 24.48 -12.86 -6.40
C GLU A 224 23.10 -12.84 -7.09
N LEU A 225 22.19 -12.02 -6.55
CA LEU A 225 20.79 -11.99 -6.99
C LEU A 225 20.48 -10.89 -8.01
N ALA A 226 21.40 -9.95 -8.22
CA ALA A 226 21.12 -8.71 -8.95
C ALA A 226 20.71 -8.95 -10.42
N ALA A 227 21.48 -9.77 -11.14
CA ALA A 227 21.20 -10.08 -12.55
C ALA A 227 19.84 -10.78 -12.75
N PRO A 228 19.52 -11.90 -12.06
CA PRO A 228 18.22 -12.56 -12.26
C PRO A 228 17.04 -11.69 -11.79
N LEU A 229 17.21 -10.86 -10.75
CA LEU A 229 16.16 -9.90 -10.34
C LEU A 229 15.90 -8.84 -11.42
N ALA A 230 16.93 -8.34 -12.08
CA ALA A 230 16.80 -7.38 -13.17
C ALA A 230 16.06 -8.00 -14.38
N GLU A 231 16.41 -9.24 -14.73
CA GLU A 231 15.75 -9.99 -15.80
C GLU A 231 14.25 -10.18 -15.51
N LEU A 232 13.93 -10.65 -14.30
CA LEU A 232 12.54 -10.84 -13.86
C LEU A 232 11.74 -9.53 -13.83
N ALA A 233 12.37 -8.43 -13.39
CA ALA A 233 11.71 -7.12 -13.37
C ALA A 233 11.45 -6.59 -14.78
N SER A 234 12.32 -6.93 -15.75
CA SER A 234 12.22 -6.51 -17.15
C SER A 234 11.19 -7.32 -17.93
N MET A 235 11.30 -8.65 -17.90
CA MET A 235 10.56 -9.55 -18.80
C MET A 235 9.46 -10.37 -18.11
N GLY A 236 9.52 -10.53 -16.78
CA GLY A 236 8.66 -11.46 -16.05
C GLY A 236 7.16 -11.20 -16.24
N ALA A 237 6.73 -9.93 -16.25
CA ALA A 237 5.31 -9.56 -16.32
C ALA A 237 4.59 -10.16 -17.53
N GLY A 238 5.23 -10.09 -18.70
CA GLY A 238 4.69 -10.59 -19.97
C GLY A 238 4.62 -12.12 -20.03
N LEU A 239 5.38 -12.80 -19.17
CA LEU A 239 5.52 -14.25 -19.11
C LEU A 239 4.85 -14.85 -17.86
N GLY A 240 4.08 -14.04 -17.12
CA GLY A 240 3.33 -14.50 -15.94
C GLY A 240 4.18 -14.68 -14.67
N VAL A 241 5.41 -14.13 -14.63
CA VAL A 241 6.27 -14.16 -13.45
C VAL A 241 6.33 -12.75 -12.83
N HIS A 242 5.99 -12.65 -11.54
CA HIS A 242 5.81 -11.37 -10.86
C HIS A 242 6.71 -11.27 -9.63
N LEU A 243 7.38 -10.13 -9.47
CA LEU A 243 8.28 -9.88 -8.35
C LEU A 243 7.58 -9.03 -7.28
N LEU A 244 7.56 -9.51 -6.03
CA LEU A 244 7.03 -8.77 -4.88
C LEU A 244 8.12 -8.64 -3.83
N ALA A 245 8.69 -7.44 -3.66
CA ALA A 245 9.86 -7.25 -2.81
C ALA A 245 9.64 -6.21 -1.70
N GLY A 246 10.13 -6.50 -0.50
CA GLY A 246 10.17 -5.58 0.63
C GLY A 246 11.60 -5.11 0.92
N THR A 247 11.82 -3.81 1.08
CA THR A 247 13.12 -3.24 1.45
C THR A 247 12.97 -2.10 2.45
N GLN A 248 14.04 -1.83 3.21
CA GLN A 248 14.04 -0.76 4.22
C GLN A 248 14.30 0.61 3.60
N GLU A 249 15.02 0.65 2.49
CA GLU A 249 15.48 1.86 1.82
C GLU A 249 15.26 1.74 0.31
N ALA A 250 15.02 2.86 -0.37
CA ALA A 250 14.84 2.93 -1.82
C ALA A 250 16.17 2.96 -2.61
N GLY A 251 17.30 2.68 -1.96
CA GLY A 251 18.62 3.24 -2.33
C GLY A 251 18.72 4.72 -1.88
N SER A 252 19.87 5.30 -1.55
CA SER A 252 21.28 4.95 -1.80
C SER A 252 22.15 4.95 -0.53
N LYS A 253 23.19 4.10 -0.54
CA LYS A 253 24.55 4.46 -0.09
C LYS A 253 25.58 3.83 -1.03
N ARG A 254 25.80 4.49 -2.16
CA ARG A 254 27.10 4.69 -2.82
C ARG A 254 27.05 6.04 -3.52
#